data_AF-A0A7S3WZP6-F1
#
_entry.id   AF-A0A7S3WZP6-F1
#
_cell.length_a   1.000
_cell.length_b   1.000
_cell.length_c   1.000
_cell.angle_alpha   90.00
_cell.angle_beta   90.00
_cell.angle_gamma   90.00
#
_symmetry.space_group_name_H-M   'P 1'
#
loop_
_entity.id
_entity.type
_entity.pdbx_description
1 polymer ?
#
loop_
_entity_poly.entity_id
_entity_poly.type
_entity_poly.pdbx_seq_one_letter_code
_entity_poly.pdbx_strand_id
1 'polypeptide(L)'
;LLSHQQGALDSIEFLLPQFCHLLIHLAPTDGGEAEALERFVLSVCQLSTHIALQYFWFVYAALEENAPKRTGRAGATLYARCASLLLHLEQCVVYGAGASVERTEHDHALMERCVQVALQ
;
A
#
# COMPACT_ATOMS: atom_id res chain seq x y z
N LEU A 1 -0.30 24.69 -5.21
CA LEU A 1 -0.80 23.62 -4.31
C LEU A 1 -1.09 22.35 -5.11
N LEU A 2 -2.00 22.36 -6.09
CA LEU A 2 -2.27 21.19 -6.95
C LEU A 2 -1.04 20.69 -7.76
N SER A 3 -0.23 21.60 -8.31
CA SER A 3 1.00 21.24 -9.03
C SER A 3 2.08 20.59 -8.14
N HIS A 4 2.12 20.98 -6.87
CA HIS A 4 3.07 20.43 -5.89
C HIS A 4 2.65 19.03 -5.43
N GLN A 5 1.35 18.77 -5.36
CA GLN A 5 0.83 17.42 -5.10
C GLN A 5 1.06 16.49 -6.29
N GLN A 6 0.97 17.00 -7.52
CA GLN A 6 1.26 16.21 -8.73
C GLN A 6 2.69 15.65 -8.72
N GLY A 7 3.71 16.48 -8.48
CA GLY A 7 5.11 16.02 -8.46
C GLY A 7 5.42 15.04 -7.31
N ALA A 8 4.72 15.15 -6.18
CA ALA A 8 4.82 14.20 -5.08
C ALA A 8 4.19 12.85 -5.46
N LEU A 9 3.02 12.86 -6.10
CA LEU A 9 2.36 11.64 -6.57
C LEU A 9 3.20 10.94 -7.66
N ASP A 10 3.82 11.70 -8.57
CA ASP A 10 4.71 11.13 -9.60
C ASP A 10 5.94 10.44 -8.97
N SER A 11 6.52 11.03 -7.92
CA SER A 11 7.62 10.43 -7.16
C SER A 11 7.19 9.17 -6.41
N ILE A 12 5.99 9.19 -5.81
CA ILE A 12 5.42 8.03 -5.12
C ILE A 12 5.10 6.92 -6.12
N GLU A 13 4.55 7.26 -7.28
CA GLU A 13 4.27 6.31 -8.36
C GLU A 13 5.55 5.62 -8.84
N PHE A 14 6.63 6.39 -9.02
CA PHE A 14 7.94 5.85 -9.38
C PHE A 14 8.48 4.86 -8.34
N LEU A 15 8.21 5.09 -7.05
CA LEU A 15 8.63 4.23 -5.92
C LEU A 15 7.63 3.12 -5.58
N LEU A 16 6.46 3.09 -6.23
CA LEU A 16 5.39 2.16 -5.93
C LEU A 16 5.83 0.69 -6.00
N PRO A 17 6.62 0.24 -6.99
CA PRO A 17 7.11 -1.14 -7.03
C PRO A 17 7.94 -1.52 -5.78
N GLN A 18 8.77 -0.59 -5.28
CA GLN A 18 9.62 -0.80 -4.11
C GLN A 18 8.78 -0.87 -2.84
N PHE A 19 7.74 -0.03 -2.71
CA PHE A 19 6.78 -0.12 -1.61
C PHE A 19 6.02 -1.45 -1.63
N CYS A 20 5.57 -1.92 -2.80
CA CYS A 20 4.92 -3.21 -2.93
C CYS A 20 5.84 -4.35 -2.46
N HIS A 21 7.09 -4.35 -2.93
CA HIS A 21 8.07 -5.36 -2.53
C HIS A 21 8.31 -5.36 -1.01
N LEU A 22 8.46 -4.19 -0.40
CA LEU A 22 8.59 -4.07 1.06
C LEU A 22 7.35 -4.59 1.77
N LEU A 23 6.14 -4.22 1.35
CA LEU A 23 4.91 -4.65 1.99
C LEU A 23 4.66 -6.17 1.91
N ILE A 24 5.08 -6.80 0.81
CA ILE A 24 4.93 -8.24 0.60
C ILE A 24 5.94 -9.02 1.46
N HIS A 25 7.18 -8.54 1.56
CA HIS A 25 8.28 -9.29 2.17
C HIS A 25 8.63 -8.89 3.61
N LEU A 26 8.26 -7.69 4.07
CA LEU A 26 8.32 -7.38 5.50
C LEU A 26 7.21 -8.16 6.20
N ALA A 27 7.63 -9.08 7.07
CA ALA A 27 6.74 -9.54 8.12
C ALA A 27 6.30 -8.33 8.97
N PRO A 28 5.05 -8.29 9.45
CA PRO A 28 4.67 -7.34 10.48
C PRO A 28 5.48 -7.65 11.74
N THR A 29 6.63 -7.00 11.86
CA THR A 29 7.50 -7.03 13.05
C THR A 29 6.96 -6.07 14.11
N ASP A 30 7.40 -6.24 15.35
CA ASP A 30 6.95 -5.49 16.54
C ASP A 30 7.14 -3.95 16.46
N GLY A 31 7.74 -3.42 15.38
CA GLY A 31 8.00 -1.99 15.17
C GLY A 31 6.90 -1.20 14.45
N GLY A 32 5.87 -1.85 13.90
CA GLY A 32 4.74 -1.18 13.23
C GLY A 32 5.08 -0.50 11.89
N GLU A 33 6.32 -0.58 11.41
CA GLU A 33 6.78 0.07 10.17
C GLU A 33 6.04 -0.44 8.93
N ALA A 34 5.80 -1.75 8.84
CA ALA A 34 5.05 -2.35 7.75
C ALA A 34 3.59 -1.86 7.71
N GLU A 35 2.97 -1.65 8.88
CA GLU A 35 1.61 -1.13 8.99
C GLU A 35 1.55 0.36 8.63
N ALA A 36 2.56 1.13 9.03
CA ALA A 36 2.67 2.54 8.66
C ALA A 36 2.84 2.72 7.15
N LEU A 37 3.69 1.91 6.52
CA LEU A 37 3.85 1.90 5.07
C LEU A 37 2.56 1.48 4.35
N GLU A 38 1.86 0.48 4.88
CA GLU A 38 0.61 0.01 4.29
C GLU A 38 -0.46 1.11 4.33
N ARG A 39 -0.64 1.75 5.49
CA ARG A 39 -1.55 2.90 5.64
C ARG A 39 -1.18 4.04 4.69
N PHE A 40 0.10 4.38 4.57
CA PHE A 40 0.55 5.40 3.63
C PHE A 40 0.18 5.06 2.18
N VAL A 41 0.50 3.85 1.71
CA VAL A 41 0.19 3.43 0.34
C VAL A 41 -1.31 3.42 0.08
N LEU A 42 -2.11 2.95 1.05
CA LEU A 42 -3.57 2.96 0.97
C LEU A 42 -4.14 4.39 0.87
N SER A 43 -3.64 5.33 1.67
CA SER A 43 -4.03 6.74 1.57
C SER A 43 -3.71 7.32 0.18
N VAL A 44 -2.55 6.99 -0.40
CA VAL A 44 -2.22 7.43 -1.76
C VAL A 44 -3.15 6.78 -2.80
N CYS A 45 -3.52 5.50 -2.63
CA CYS A 45 -4.46 4.82 -3.51
C CYS A 45 -5.86 5.47 -3.49
N GLN A 46 -6.28 6.06 -2.37
CA GLN A 46 -7.53 6.84 -2.31
C GLN A 46 -7.45 8.15 -3.10
N LEU A 47 -6.27 8.74 -3.20
CA LEU A 47 -6.06 9.98 -3.97
C LEU A 47 -5.96 9.74 -5.48
N SER A 48 -5.57 8.55 -5.90
CA SER A 48 -5.36 8.24 -7.32
C SER A 48 -5.76 6.80 -7.65
N THR A 49 -6.83 6.67 -8.43
CA THR A 49 -7.26 5.37 -9.00
C THR A 49 -6.19 4.74 -9.89
N HIS A 50 -5.34 5.56 -10.54
CA HIS A 50 -4.22 5.08 -11.33
C HIS A 50 -3.22 4.31 -10.47
N ILE A 51 -2.78 4.93 -9.36
CA ILE A 51 -1.85 4.32 -8.41
C ILE A 51 -2.49 3.09 -7.74
N ALA A 52 -3.78 3.18 -7.37
CA ALA A 52 -4.52 2.05 -6.81
C ALA A 52 -4.52 0.83 -7.75
N LEU A 53 -4.73 1.05 -9.05
CA LEU A 53 -4.73 -0.02 -10.03
C LEU A 53 -3.32 -0.60 -10.25
N GLN A 54 -2.27 0.24 -10.30
CA GLN A 54 -0.89 -0.24 -10.38
C GLN A 54 -0.52 -1.07 -9.14
N TYR A 55 -0.85 -0.59 -7.94
CA TYR A 55 -0.66 -1.32 -6.69
C TYR A 55 -1.37 -2.68 -6.71
N PHE A 56 -2.64 -2.70 -7.13
CA PHE A 56 -3.41 -3.94 -7.31
C PHE A 56 -2.65 -4.94 -8.19
N TRP A 57 -2.17 -4.52 -9.36
CA TRP A 57 -1.50 -5.44 -10.29
C TRP A 57 -0.16 -5.95 -9.77
N PHE A 58 0.63 -5.13 -9.07
CA PHE A 58 1.88 -5.58 -8.45
C PHE A 58 1.62 -6.65 -7.39
N VAL A 59 0.65 -6.43 -6.50
CA VAL A 59 0.32 -7.38 -5.44
C VAL A 59 -0.36 -8.64 -6.01
N TYR A 60 -1.23 -8.50 -7.01
CA TYR A 60 -1.89 -9.63 -7.66
C TYR A 60 -0.89 -10.54 -8.40
N ALA A 61 0.10 -9.97 -9.10
CA ALA A 61 1.15 -10.76 -9.72
C ALA A 61 1.92 -11.59 -8.68
N ALA A 62 2.30 -10.98 -7.55
CA ALA A 62 2.97 -11.67 -6.45
C ALA A 62 2.08 -12.73 -5.79
N LEU A 63 0.77 -12.48 -5.68
CA LEU A 63 -0.21 -13.47 -5.19
C LEU A 63 -0.20 -14.73 -6.06
N GLU A 64 -0.34 -14.57 -7.37
CA GLU A 64 -0.38 -15.69 -8.33
C GLU A 64 0.94 -16.47 -8.35
N GLU A 65 2.09 -15.78 -8.27
CA GLU A 65 3.40 -16.43 -8.20
C GLU A 65 3.54 -17.33 -6.96
N ASN A 66 2.96 -16.90 -5.84
CA ASN A 66 2.99 -17.59 -4.55
C ASN A 66 1.77 -18.50 -4.32
N ALA A 67 0.88 -18.66 -5.31
CA ALA A 67 -0.31 -19.48 -5.19
C ALA A 67 0.04 -20.93 -4.78
N PRO A 68 -0.72 -21.54 -3.87
CA PRO A 68 -0.42 -22.88 -3.38
C PRO A 68 -0.45 -23.91 -4.51
N LYS A 69 0.72 -24.45 -4.87
CA LYS A 69 0.86 -25.47 -5.90
C LYS A 69 0.58 -26.86 -5.31
N ARG A 70 0.01 -27.77 -6.10
CA ARG A 70 -0.34 -29.15 -5.68
C ARG A 70 0.82 -29.93 -5.04
N THR A 71 2.07 -29.51 -5.28
CA THR A 71 3.30 -30.21 -4.90
C THR A 71 4.09 -29.54 -3.76
N GLY A 72 3.63 -28.41 -3.19
CA GLY A 72 4.35 -27.77 -2.08
C GLY A 72 3.64 -26.59 -1.43
N ARG A 73 3.94 -26.35 -0.14
CA ARG A 73 3.45 -25.21 0.66
C ARG A 73 4.38 -23.99 0.63
N ALA A 74 5.43 -24.01 -0.19
CA ALA A 74 6.34 -22.88 -0.35
C ALA A 74 5.55 -21.68 -0.91
N GLY A 75 5.54 -20.55 -0.19
CA GLY A 75 4.81 -19.34 -0.57
C GLY A 75 3.47 -19.11 0.14
N ALA A 76 2.97 -20.05 0.95
CA ALA A 76 1.65 -19.91 1.60
C ALA A 76 1.51 -18.65 2.48
N THR A 77 2.58 -18.24 3.15
CA THR A 77 2.61 -17.01 3.96
C THR A 77 2.57 -15.75 3.10
N LEU A 78 3.35 -15.72 2.01
CA LEU A 78 3.37 -14.60 1.06
C LEU A 78 2.04 -14.50 0.30
N TYR A 79 1.44 -15.63 -0.05
CA TYR A 79 0.10 -15.70 -0.64
C TYR A 79 -0.94 -15.08 0.29
N ALA A 80 -0.98 -15.51 1.57
CA ALA A 80 -1.90 -14.96 2.55
C ALA A 80 -1.67 -13.46 2.77
N ARG A 81 -0.41 -13.01 2.77
CA ARG A 81 -0.03 -11.60 2.86
C ARG A 81 -0.57 -10.80 1.67
N CYS A 82 -0.32 -11.24 0.45
CA CYS A 82 -0.81 -10.56 -0.76
C CYS A 82 -2.34 -10.51 -0.79
N ALA A 83 -3.02 -11.60 -0.40
CA ALA A 83 -4.48 -11.64 -0.32
C ALA A 83 -5.02 -10.62 0.70
N SER A 84 -4.37 -10.48 1.85
CA SER A 84 -4.74 -9.47 2.86
C SER A 84 -4.56 -8.04 2.34
N LEU A 85 -3.45 -7.75 1.65
CA LEU A 85 -3.17 -6.43 1.08
C LEU A 85 -4.24 -6.05 0.02
N LEU A 86 -4.63 -6.99 -0.84
CA LEU A 86 -5.69 -6.77 -1.83
C LEU A 86 -7.05 -6.51 -1.17
N LEU A 87 -7.38 -7.23 -0.09
CA LEU A 87 -8.61 -7.00 0.66
C LEU A 87 -8.62 -5.61 1.31
N HIS A 88 -7.50 -5.18 1.90
CA HIS A 88 -7.40 -3.84 2.49
C HIS A 88 -7.49 -2.74 1.42
N LEU A 89 -6.93 -2.96 0.22
CA LEU A 89 -7.10 -2.06 -0.92
C LEU A 89 -8.57 -1.94 -1.32
N GLU A 90 -9.28 -3.07 -1.50
CA GLU A 90 -10.72 -3.07 -1.81
C GLU A 90 -11.50 -2.28 -0.75
N GLN A 91 -11.23 -2.56 0.53
CA GLN A 91 -11.85 -1.86 1.66
C GLN A 91 -11.59 -0.35 1.64
N CYS A 92 -10.35 0.03 1.30
CA CYS A 92 -9.92 1.42 1.30
C CYS A 92 -10.51 2.22 0.13
N VAL A 93 -10.54 1.64 -1.07
CA VAL A 93 -10.89 2.33 -2.32
C VAL A 93 -12.38 2.21 -2.67
N VAL A 94 -13.01 1.05 -2.44
CA VAL A 94 -14.39 0.78 -2.87
C VAL A 94 -15.39 1.17 -1.79
N TYR A 95 -15.17 0.68 -0.58
CA TYR A 95 -16.13 0.93 0.52
C TYR A 95 -15.88 2.26 1.22
N GLY A 96 -14.67 2.82 1.05
CA GLY A 96 -14.18 3.93 1.86
C GLY A 96 -14.03 3.45 3.30
N ALA A 97 -12.80 3.42 3.83
CA ALA A 97 -12.59 3.04 5.23
C ALA A 97 -13.63 3.77 6.09
N GLY A 98 -14.45 3.04 6.86
CA GLY A 98 -15.49 3.62 7.70
C GLY A 98 -14.88 4.74 8.54
N ALA A 99 -15.05 5.98 8.10
CA ALA A 99 -14.19 7.08 8.49
C ALA A 99 -14.60 7.53 9.89
N SER A 100 -14.00 6.93 10.92
CA SER A 100 -13.82 7.66 12.17
C SER A 100 -12.96 8.87 11.85
N VAL A 101 -13.51 10.08 12.02
CA VAL A 101 -12.90 11.38 11.69
C VAL A 101 -11.44 11.49 12.21
N GLU A 102 -11.15 10.90 13.37
CA GLU A 102 -9.83 10.86 14.00
C GLU A 102 -8.74 10.14 13.18
N ARG A 103 -9.11 9.13 12.37
CA ARG A 103 -8.16 8.35 11.57
C ARG A 103 -7.67 9.16 10.36
N THR A 104 -8.58 9.91 9.73
CA THR A 104 -8.31 10.82 8.61
C THR A 104 -7.34 11.96 8.97
N GLU A 105 -7.44 12.54 10.16
CA GLU A 105 -6.52 13.62 10.60
C GLU A 105 -5.10 13.10 10.81
N HIS A 106 -4.98 11.91 11.40
CA HIS A 106 -3.69 11.27 11.63
C HIS A 106 -3.04 10.81 10.31
N ASP A 107 -3.82 10.26 9.39
CA ASP A 107 -3.35 9.82 8.08
C ASP A 107 -2.92 11.01 7.19
N HIS A 108 -3.64 12.15 7.26
CA HIS A 108 -3.25 13.38 6.57
C HIS A 108 -1.93 13.94 7.10
N ALA A 109 -1.75 13.97 8.43
CA ALA A 109 -0.50 14.41 9.05
C ALA A 109 0.68 13.48 8.71
N LEU A 110 0.44 12.16 8.64
CA LEU A 110 1.45 11.19 8.22
C LEU A 110 1.85 11.41 6.76
N MET A 111 0.86 11.60 5.88
CA MET A 111 1.09 11.87 4.46
C MET A 111 1.87 13.17 4.24
N GLU A 112 1.54 14.24 4.96
CA GLU A 112 2.29 15.51 4.91
C GLU A 112 3.76 15.32 5.29
N ARG A 113 4.02 14.55 6.35
CA ARG A 113 5.39 14.22 6.79
C ARG A 113 6.14 13.35 5.79
N CYS A 114 5.50 12.34 5.22
CA CYS A 114 6.11 11.48 4.19
C CYS A 114 6.45 12.27 2.93
N VAL A 115 5.57 13.18 2.50
CA VAL A 115 5.83 14.09 1.38
C VAL A 115 6.98 15.05 1.70
N GLN A 116 7.05 15.61 2.91
CA GLN A 116 8.18 16.45 3.33
C GLN A 116 9.52 15.70 3.30
N VAL A 117 9.54 14.45 3.74
CA VAL A 117 10.76 13.61 3.74
C VAL A 117 11.16 13.21 2.32
N ALA A 118 10.21 12.90 1.43
CA ALA A 118 10.48 12.53 0.04
C ALA A 118 11.03 13.68 -0.81
N LEU A 119 10.91 14.93 -0.33
CA LEU A 119 11.34 16.14 -1.03
C LEU A 119 12.67 16.71 -0.53
N GLN A 120 13.35 16.04 0.42
CA GLN A 120 14.70 16.36 0.87
C GLN A 120 15.76 15.56 0.09
#